data_AF-A0A4R3A9Q9-F1
#
_entry.id   AF-A0A4R3A9Q9-F1
#
_cell.length_a   1.000
_cell.length_b   1.000
_cell.length_c   1.000
_cell.angle_alpha   90.00
_cell.angle_beta   90.00
_cell.angle_gamma   90.00
#
_symmetry.space_group_name_H-M   'P 1'
#
loop_
_entity.id
_entity.type
_entity.pdbx_description
1 polymer ?
#
loop_
_entity_poly.entity_id
_entity_poly.type
_entity_poly.pdbx_seq_one_letter_code
_entity_poly.pdbx_strand_id
1 'polypeptide(L)'
;MDRLRFYLVFIIGFVIYFYIDANFFALILKSVFSVTHSKALGHVTAYMITLIPLFITVGILHKDYRHIPEKLGLSNSVSRGISFAVIATLPMLIGFIFKFDLNKALSFDTIIINTISAAFFEELIYRGFLFGQLYRYTQLGFFPSVFLGSLLFGSAHLYQGNDIGELIQIFMLTCLGSVLFSWIYAEWKFNLWTAIFLHCFMNLYWLIFDVDTNALGGVYANVFRFSTIFIAIGGTVLYKKYRQIPLEITKKTCWIK
;
A
#
# COMPACT_ATOMS: atom_id res chain seq x y z
N MET A 1 2.27 16.53 -21.72
CA MET A 1 3.09 15.54 -22.46
C MET A 1 2.12 14.68 -23.24
N ASP A 2 2.47 14.20 -24.45
CA ASP A 2 1.59 13.25 -25.15
C ASP A 2 1.54 11.90 -24.40
N ARG A 3 0.54 11.08 -24.70
CA ARG A 3 0.27 9.84 -23.95
C ARG A 3 1.39 8.81 -24.07
N LEU A 4 1.96 8.66 -25.26
CA LEU A 4 3.03 7.69 -25.49
C LEU A 4 4.26 8.07 -24.66
N ARG A 5 4.65 9.35 -24.69
CA ARG A 5 5.74 9.85 -23.86
C ARG A 5 5.44 9.71 -22.36
N PHE A 6 4.18 9.89 -21.94
CA PHE A 6 3.79 9.64 -20.54
C PHE A 6 4.05 8.20 -20.13
N TYR A 7 3.55 7.21 -20.88
CA TYR A 7 3.76 5.81 -20.55
C TYR A 7 5.24 5.43 -20.60
N LEU A 8 6.01 5.92 -21.58
CA LEU A 8 7.44 5.66 -21.66
C LEU A 8 8.20 6.20 -20.44
N VAL A 9 7.97 7.46 -20.06
CA VAL A 9 8.61 8.06 -18.88
C VAL A 9 8.20 7.33 -17.61
N PHE A 10 6.91 6.97 -17.48
CA PHE A 10 6.41 6.19 -16.34
C PHE A 10 7.10 4.83 -16.22
N ILE A 11 7.16 4.06 -17.32
CA ILE A 11 7.78 2.73 -17.34
C ILE A 11 9.28 2.84 -17.06
N ILE A 12 10.00 3.72 -17.76
CA ILE A 12 11.43 3.91 -17.56
C ILE A 12 11.73 4.33 -16.13
N GLY A 13 10.95 5.27 -15.58
CA GLY A 13 11.10 5.71 -14.20
C GLY A 13 10.89 4.59 -13.18
N PHE A 14 9.88 3.75 -13.37
CA PHE A 14 9.66 2.57 -12.53
C PHE A 14 10.77 1.54 -12.64
N VAL A 15 11.26 1.25 -13.85
CA VAL A 15 12.37 0.32 -14.08
C VAL A 15 13.66 0.83 -13.43
N ILE A 16 13.95 2.13 -13.52
CA ILE A 16 15.11 2.74 -12.84
C ILE A 16 14.98 2.61 -11.32
N TYR A 17 13.79 2.91 -10.76
CA TYR A 17 13.51 2.70 -9.34
C TYR A 17 13.76 1.25 -8.94
N PHE A 18 13.15 0.30 -9.65
CA PHE A 18 13.24 -1.12 -9.34
C PHE A 18 14.69 -1.63 -9.40
N TYR A 19 15.45 -1.20 -10.42
CA TYR A 19 16.86 -1.53 -10.54
C TYR A 19 17.69 -0.98 -9.37
N ILE A 20 17.45 0.28 -8.98
CA ILE A 20 18.17 0.91 -7.85
C ILE A 20 17.81 0.21 -6.54
N ASP A 21 16.53 -0.06 -6.30
CA ASP A 21 16.07 -0.74 -5.10
C ASP A 21 16.69 -2.14 -4.98
N ALA A 22 16.57 -2.96 -6.04
CA ALA A 22 17.08 -4.32 -6.05
C ALA A 22 18.60 -4.43 -5.81
N ASN A 23 19.39 -3.45 -6.27
CA ASN A 23 20.86 -3.50 -6.19
C ASN A 23 21.44 -2.76 -4.99
N PHE A 24 20.79 -1.69 -4.50
CA PHE A 24 21.37 -0.80 -3.50
C PHE A 24 20.66 -0.80 -2.15
N PHE A 25 19.41 -1.31 -2.06
CA PHE A 25 18.65 -1.28 -0.80
C PHE A 25 19.41 -1.96 0.35
N ALA A 26 19.86 -3.20 0.13
CA ALA A 26 20.57 -3.97 1.14
C ALA A 26 21.93 -3.35 1.53
N LEU A 27 22.61 -2.70 0.57
CA LEU A 27 23.85 -1.99 0.83
C LEU A 27 23.60 -0.79 1.76
N ILE A 28 22.64 0.07 1.41
CA ILE A 28 22.30 1.26 2.20
C ILE A 28 21.87 0.87 3.61
N LEU A 29 20.98 -0.13 3.72
CA LEU A 29 20.52 -0.63 5.01
C LEU A 29 21.70 -1.07 5.89
N LYS A 30 22.61 -1.89 5.34
CA LYS A 30 23.79 -2.38 6.06
C LYS A 30 24.73 -1.23 6.47
N SER A 31 24.96 -0.27 5.59
CA SER A 31 25.82 0.90 5.87
C SER A 31 25.25 1.81 6.96
N VAL A 32 23.94 2.03 6.98
CA VAL A 32 23.30 2.82 8.04
C VAL A 32 23.26 2.02 9.34
N PHE A 33 22.99 0.72 9.27
CA PHE A 33 23.00 -0.16 10.44
C PHE A 33 24.38 -0.22 11.10
N SER A 34 25.48 -0.29 10.34
CA SER A 34 26.82 -0.37 10.92
C SER A 34 27.21 0.86 11.73
N VAL A 35 26.63 2.03 11.42
CA VAL A 35 26.86 3.28 12.15
C VAL A 35 25.86 3.41 13.31
N THR A 36 24.59 3.14 13.07
CA THR A 36 23.50 3.51 14.00
C THR A 36 23.00 2.37 14.88
N HIS A 37 23.34 1.13 14.52
CA HIS A 37 22.84 -0.10 15.17
C HIS A 37 21.31 -0.23 15.21
N SER A 38 20.58 0.56 14.41
CA SER A 38 19.12 0.49 14.26
C SER A 38 18.76 -0.07 12.90
N LYS A 39 18.06 -1.20 12.86
CA LYS A 39 17.57 -1.76 11.59
C LYS A 39 16.46 -0.89 11.02
N ALA A 40 15.60 -0.31 11.87
CA ALA A 40 14.54 0.59 11.44
C ALA A 40 15.09 1.80 10.69
N LEU A 41 16.10 2.47 11.24
CA LEU A 41 16.69 3.63 10.59
C LEU A 41 17.36 3.25 9.27
N GLY A 42 18.06 2.11 9.22
CA GLY A 42 18.63 1.60 7.98
C GLY A 42 17.59 1.30 6.91
N HIS A 43 16.49 0.66 7.29
CA HIS A 43 15.39 0.31 6.40
C HIS A 43 14.66 1.54 5.85
N VAL A 44 14.30 2.50 6.72
CA VAL A 44 13.65 3.75 6.31
C VAL A 44 14.58 4.56 5.41
N THR A 45 15.87 4.66 5.75
CA THR A 45 16.84 5.39 4.93
C THR A 45 17.03 4.75 3.56
N ALA A 46 17.12 3.42 3.51
CA ALA A 46 17.21 2.68 2.25
C ALA A 46 16.03 3.02 1.33
N TYR A 47 14.78 2.93 1.82
CA TYR A 47 13.61 3.31 1.04
C TYR A 47 13.62 4.79 0.62
N MET A 48 13.93 5.71 1.54
CA MET A 48 13.96 7.14 1.22
C MET A 48 14.92 7.46 0.07
N ILE A 49 16.05 6.74 -0.01
CA ILE A 49 17.03 6.89 -1.09
C ILE A 49 16.57 6.16 -2.36
N THR A 50 16.16 4.90 -2.26
CA THR A 50 15.80 4.10 -3.44
C THR A 50 14.56 4.63 -4.14
N LEU A 51 13.68 5.37 -3.45
CA LEU A 51 12.47 5.97 -4.02
C LEU A 51 12.69 7.30 -4.75
N ILE A 52 13.85 7.94 -4.62
CA ILE A 52 14.17 9.21 -5.32
C ILE A 52 13.82 9.17 -6.82
N PRO A 53 14.13 8.10 -7.60
CA PRO A 53 13.75 8.00 -9.01
C PRO A 53 12.23 8.11 -9.25
N LEU A 54 11.38 7.60 -8.35
CA LEU A 54 9.93 7.73 -8.49
C LEU A 54 9.50 9.18 -8.31
N PHE A 55 10.05 9.90 -7.32
CA PHE A 55 9.76 11.33 -7.13
C PHE A 55 10.22 12.17 -8.33
N ILE A 56 11.43 11.92 -8.84
CA ILE A 56 11.95 12.57 -10.05
C ILE A 56 11.02 12.27 -11.23
N THR A 57 10.61 11.02 -11.41
CA THR A 57 9.71 10.60 -12.48
C THR A 57 8.39 11.36 -12.42
N VAL A 58 7.75 11.45 -11.25
CA VAL A 58 6.52 12.24 -11.08
C VAL A 58 6.76 13.72 -11.44
N GLY A 59 7.88 14.30 -11.00
CA GLY A 59 8.25 15.67 -11.37
C GLY A 59 8.36 15.88 -12.88
N ILE A 60 8.96 14.92 -13.60
CA ILE A 60 9.07 14.94 -15.07
C ILE A 60 7.70 14.76 -15.75
N LEU A 61 6.90 13.78 -15.29
CA LEU A 61 5.57 13.47 -15.85
C LEU A 61 4.67 14.72 -15.85
N HIS A 62 4.70 15.49 -14.75
CA HIS A 62 3.86 16.67 -14.53
C HIS A 62 4.53 17.99 -14.90
N LYS A 63 5.83 17.98 -15.20
CA LYS A 63 6.66 19.19 -15.33
C LYS A 63 6.55 20.11 -14.10
N ASP A 64 6.41 19.51 -12.93
CA ASP A 64 6.17 20.20 -11.66
C ASP A 64 6.81 19.43 -10.50
N TYR A 65 7.92 19.98 -10.00
CA TYR A 65 8.66 19.41 -8.88
C TYR A 65 8.15 19.89 -7.51
N ARG A 66 7.31 20.94 -7.46
CA ARG A 66 6.86 21.54 -6.20
C ARG A 66 5.66 20.79 -5.61
N HIS A 67 4.79 20.25 -6.46
CA HIS A 67 3.55 19.59 -6.04
C HIS A 67 3.61 18.06 -6.15
N ILE A 68 4.79 17.44 -6.19
CA ILE A 68 4.94 15.97 -6.22
C ILE A 68 4.15 15.28 -5.09
N PRO A 69 4.18 15.75 -3.82
CA PRO A 69 3.38 15.13 -2.75
C PRO A 69 1.88 15.13 -3.03
N GLU A 70 1.34 16.20 -3.65
CA GLU A 70 -0.07 16.27 -4.04
C GLU A 70 -0.40 15.27 -5.15
N LYS A 71 0.50 15.15 -6.14
CA LYS A 71 0.34 14.20 -7.26
C LYS A 71 0.41 12.74 -6.81
N LEU A 72 1.07 12.46 -5.68
CA LEU A 72 1.11 11.14 -5.03
C LEU A 72 -0.04 10.95 -4.02
N GLY A 73 -0.74 12.02 -3.63
CA GLY A 73 -1.87 11.97 -2.69
C GLY A 73 -1.48 12.10 -1.21
N LEU A 74 -0.25 12.55 -0.93
CA LEU A 74 0.29 12.80 0.41
C LEU A 74 -0.18 14.13 1.03
N SER A 75 -0.56 15.11 0.21
CA SER A 75 -1.04 16.42 0.69
C SER A 75 -2.49 16.43 1.16
N ASN A 76 -3.16 15.27 1.16
CA ASN A 76 -4.54 15.12 1.60
C ASN A 76 -4.63 14.98 3.14
N SER A 77 -5.86 15.00 3.67
CA SER A 77 -6.12 14.98 5.12
C SER A 77 -5.65 13.67 5.79
N VAL A 78 -4.60 13.79 6.60
CA VAL A 78 -4.07 12.74 7.49
C VAL A 78 -5.14 12.26 8.46
N SER A 79 -5.86 13.19 9.10
CA SER A 79 -6.89 12.87 10.11
C SER A 79 -8.05 12.05 9.53
N ARG A 80 -8.45 12.30 8.28
CA ARG A 80 -9.43 11.45 7.58
C ARG A 80 -8.88 10.04 7.36
N GLY A 81 -7.60 9.91 6.99
CA GLY A 81 -6.93 8.62 6.83
C GLY A 81 -6.94 7.80 8.13
N ILE A 82 -6.52 8.41 9.24
CA ILE A 82 -6.53 7.79 10.57
C ILE A 82 -7.96 7.40 10.96
N SER A 83 -8.92 8.32 10.88
CA SER A 83 -10.31 8.07 11.30
C SER A 83 -10.93 6.91 10.52
N PHE A 84 -10.72 6.88 9.20
CA PHE A 84 -11.16 5.78 8.35
C PHE A 84 -10.53 4.46 8.77
N ALA A 85 -9.21 4.42 8.95
CA ALA A 85 -8.48 3.21 9.30
C ALA A 85 -8.87 2.67 10.69
N VAL A 86 -9.01 3.53 11.71
CA VAL A 86 -9.45 3.13 13.06
C VAL A 86 -10.82 2.46 13.00
N ILE A 87 -11.78 3.07 12.31
CA ILE A 87 -13.14 2.52 12.21
C ILE A 87 -13.12 1.20 11.44
N ALA A 88 -12.42 1.15 10.30
CA ALA A 88 -12.36 -0.04 9.47
C ALA A 88 -11.71 -1.22 10.19
N THR A 89 -10.63 -0.99 10.93
CA THR A 89 -9.82 -2.04 11.58
C THR A 89 -10.27 -2.41 12.99
N LEU A 90 -11.33 -1.77 13.50
CA LEU A 90 -11.89 -2.07 14.82
C LEU A 90 -12.24 -3.55 15.03
N PRO A 91 -12.82 -4.29 14.04
CA PRO A 91 -13.07 -5.72 14.20
C PRO A 91 -11.80 -6.55 14.41
N MET A 92 -10.71 -6.20 13.73
CA MET A 92 -9.41 -6.87 13.94
C MET A 92 -8.86 -6.56 15.31
N LEU A 93 -8.87 -5.30 15.75
CA LEU A 93 -8.38 -4.94 17.08
C LEU A 93 -9.15 -5.69 18.18
N ILE A 94 -10.48 -5.59 18.17
CA ILE A 94 -11.34 -6.23 19.17
C ILE A 94 -11.21 -7.75 19.08
N GLY A 95 -11.35 -8.30 17.88
CA GLY A 95 -11.29 -9.73 17.66
C GLY A 95 -9.97 -10.34 18.08
N PHE A 96 -8.86 -9.64 17.83
CA PHE A 96 -7.54 -10.16 18.15
C PHE A 96 -7.22 -10.09 19.64
N ILE A 97 -7.64 -9.04 20.35
CA ILE A 97 -7.53 -8.94 21.82
C ILE A 97 -8.11 -10.18 22.52
N PHE A 98 -9.24 -10.70 22.03
CA PHE A 98 -9.92 -11.84 22.66
C PHE A 98 -9.45 -13.20 22.16
N LYS A 99 -8.81 -13.26 20.98
CA LYS A 99 -8.58 -14.54 20.30
C LYS A 99 -7.12 -14.97 20.23
N PHE A 100 -6.18 -14.03 20.25
CA PHE A 100 -4.77 -14.30 20.05
C PHE A 100 -3.92 -13.71 21.19
N ASP A 101 -2.73 -14.25 21.36
CA ASP A 101 -1.81 -13.86 22.42
C ASP A 101 -1.01 -12.60 22.05
N LEU A 102 -0.69 -11.79 23.06
CA LEU A 102 0.22 -10.67 22.85
C LEU A 102 1.63 -11.16 22.56
N ASN A 103 2.22 -10.63 21.48
CA ASN A 103 3.61 -10.90 21.13
C ASN A 103 4.55 -10.19 22.12
N LYS A 104 5.14 -10.98 23.02
CA LYS A 104 6.05 -10.49 24.08
C LYS A 104 7.48 -10.23 23.58
N ALA A 105 7.81 -10.63 22.35
CA ALA A 105 9.14 -10.53 21.78
C ALA A 105 9.30 -9.37 20.77
N LEU A 106 8.32 -8.47 20.68
CA LEU A 106 8.36 -7.36 19.73
C LEU A 106 9.45 -6.35 20.06
N SER A 107 10.37 -6.19 19.12
CA SER A 107 11.33 -5.09 19.13
C SER A 107 10.75 -3.85 18.45
N PHE A 108 11.24 -2.68 18.86
CA PHE A 108 10.92 -1.41 18.20
C PHE A 108 11.24 -1.45 16.70
N ASP A 109 12.38 -2.04 16.32
CA ASP A 109 12.77 -2.20 14.92
C ASP A 109 11.72 -2.99 14.11
N THR A 110 11.19 -4.09 14.68
CA THR A 110 10.16 -4.92 14.01
C THR A 110 8.87 -4.13 13.80
N ILE A 111 8.43 -3.37 14.81
CA ILE A 111 7.22 -2.54 14.69
C ILE A 111 7.41 -1.50 13.58
N ILE A 112 8.52 -0.76 13.57
CA ILE A 112 8.75 0.27 12.55
C ILE A 112 8.83 -0.34 11.15
N ILE A 113 9.60 -1.43 10.97
CA ILE A 113 9.84 -2.04 9.67
C ILE A 113 8.55 -2.66 9.11
N ASN A 114 7.92 -3.56 9.87
CA ASN A 114 6.82 -4.40 9.38
C ASN A 114 5.45 -3.70 9.38
N THR A 115 5.33 -2.54 10.03
CA THR A 115 4.05 -1.80 10.10
C THR A 115 4.16 -0.45 9.43
N ILE A 116 4.84 0.52 10.04
CA ILE A 116 4.86 1.92 9.58
C ILE A 116 5.62 2.05 8.26
N SER A 117 6.84 1.52 8.18
CA SER A 117 7.70 1.63 7.01
C SER A 117 7.13 0.84 5.83
N ALA A 118 6.77 -0.42 6.04
CA ALA A 118 6.13 -1.24 5.01
C ALA A 118 4.86 -0.56 4.46
N ALA A 119 3.92 -0.19 5.34
CA ALA A 119 2.70 0.46 4.92
C ALA A 119 2.94 1.80 4.21
N PHE A 120 3.85 2.64 4.69
CA PHE A 120 4.09 3.92 4.03
C PHE A 120 4.67 3.76 2.62
N PHE A 121 5.75 2.99 2.49
CA PHE A 121 6.49 2.91 1.23
C PHE A 121 5.76 2.04 0.19
N GLU A 122 5.18 0.91 0.60
CA GLU A 122 4.40 0.09 -0.33
C GLU A 122 3.20 0.86 -0.89
N GLU A 123 2.44 1.56 -0.06
CA GLU A 123 1.31 2.36 -0.55
C GLU A 123 1.78 3.49 -1.47
N LEU A 124 2.91 4.12 -1.17
CA LEU A 124 3.51 5.13 -2.04
C LEU A 124 3.85 4.55 -3.43
N ILE A 125 4.50 3.39 -3.48
CA ILE A 125 4.91 2.72 -4.73
C ILE A 125 3.68 2.24 -5.50
N TYR A 126 2.82 1.45 -4.85
CA TYR A 126 1.77 0.72 -5.54
C TYR A 126 0.52 1.57 -5.79
N ARG A 127 0.14 2.45 -4.84
CA ARG A 127 -1.11 3.22 -4.91
C ARG A 127 -0.84 4.65 -5.38
N GLY A 128 0.17 5.31 -4.82
CA GLY A 128 0.56 6.66 -5.22
C GLY A 128 1.18 6.72 -6.62
N PHE A 129 2.17 5.87 -6.88
CA PHE A 129 2.91 5.85 -8.13
C PHE A 129 2.24 4.94 -9.19
N LEU A 130 2.27 3.62 -9.01
CA LEU A 130 1.86 2.66 -10.05
C LEU A 130 0.39 2.83 -10.48
N PHE A 131 -0.54 2.73 -9.53
CA PHE A 131 -1.96 2.91 -9.83
C PHE A 131 -2.32 4.39 -10.02
N GLY A 132 -1.91 5.25 -9.08
CA GLY A 132 -2.32 6.65 -9.03
C GLY A 132 -1.90 7.44 -10.26
N GLN A 133 -0.67 7.26 -10.75
CA GLN A 133 -0.23 8.00 -11.94
C GLN A 133 -0.96 7.57 -13.21
N LEU A 134 -1.20 6.26 -13.36
CA LEU A 134 -1.93 5.71 -14.50
C LEU A 134 -3.40 6.12 -14.46
N TYR A 135 -4.10 5.87 -13.37
CA TYR A 135 -5.52 6.15 -13.29
C TYR A 135 -5.79 7.65 -13.36
N ARG A 136 -5.12 8.49 -12.55
CA ARG A 136 -5.49 9.92 -12.43
C ARG A 136 -5.13 10.75 -13.66
N TYR A 137 -4.07 10.38 -14.38
CA TYR A 137 -3.48 11.26 -15.40
C TYR A 137 -3.44 10.66 -16.80
N THR A 138 -4.14 9.55 -17.00
CA THR A 138 -4.37 8.95 -18.33
C THR A 138 -5.86 8.65 -18.54
N GLN A 139 -6.19 8.10 -19.70
CA GLN A 139 -7.55 7.61 -20.00
C GLN A 139 -7.76 6.15 -19.58
N LEU A 140 -6.79 5.51 -18.93
CA LEU A 140 -7.00 4.16 -18.43
C LEU A 140 -8.06 4.17 -17.32
N GLY A 141 -8.97 3.20 -17.40
CA GLY A 141 -9.89 2.92 -16.32
C GLY A 141 -9.21 2.21 -15.15
N PHE A 142 -10.02 1.86 -14.15
CA PHE A 142 -9.58 1.23 -12.93
C PHE A 142 -8.82 -0.08 -13.15
N PHE A 143 -9.41 -1.02 -13.90
CA PHE A 143 -8.82 -2.34 -14.09
C PHE A 143 -7.49 -2.29 -14.84
N PRO A 144 -7.35 -1.60 -16.00
CA PRO A 144 -6.06 -1.49 -16.67
C PRO A 144 -5.00 -0.77 -15.82
N SER A 145 -5.41 0.20 -14.99
CA SER A 145 -4.47 0.98 -14.16
C SER A 145 -3.97 0.20 -12.94
N VAL A 146 -4.81 -0.67 -12.37
CA VAL A 146 -4.46 -1.44 -11.16
C VAL A 146 -3.77 -2.77 -11.48
N PHE A 147 -4.01 -3.31 -12.68
CA PHE A 147 -3.60 -4.66 -13.08
C PHE A 147 -2.12 -4.96 -12.82
N LEU A 148 -1.21 -4.19 -13.43
CA LEU A 148 0.23 -4.45 -13.30
C LEU A 148 0.69 -4.27 -11.85
N GLY A 149 0.19 -3.24 -11.15
CA GLY A 149 0.53 -2.99 -9.76
C GLY A 149 0.10 -4.12 -8.82
N SER A 150 -1.08 -4.70 -9.03
CA SER A 150 -1.56 -5.82 -8.21
C SER A 150 -0.85 -7.13 -8.50
N LEU A 151 -0.50 -7.41 -9.76
CA LEU A 151 0.33 -8.57 -10.10
C LEU A 151 1.72 -8.48 -9.47
N LEU A 152 2.38 -7.31 -9.57
CA LEU A 152 3.68 -7.09 -8.94
C LEU A 152 3.60 -7.21 -7.41
N PHE A 153 2.57 -6.62 -6.80
CA PHE A 153 2.35 -6.71 -5.37
C PHE A 153 2.18 -8.16 -4.91
N GLY A 154 1.34 -8.94 -5.60
CA GLY A 154 1.14 -10.35 -5.29
C GLY A 154 2.43 -11.17 -5.44
N SER A 155 3.16 -10.96 -6.53
CA SER A 155 4.44 -11.63 -6.77
C SER A 155 5.50 -11.30 -5.72
N ALA A 156 5.54 -10.05 -5.25
CA ALA A 156 6.47 -9.62 -4.20
C ALA A 156 6.26 -10.32 -2.85
N HIS A 157 5.11 -10.99 -2.65
CA HIS A 157 4.78 -11.71 -1.42
C HIS A 157 4.99 -13.22 -1.51
N LEU A 158 5.37 -13.75 -2.67
CA LEU A 158 5.57 -15.19 -2.87
C LEU A 158 6.64 -15.79 -1.94
N TYR A 159 7.58 -15.00 -1.43
CA TYR A 159 8.57 -15.47 -0.46
C TYR A 159 7.98 -15.99 0.86
N GLN A 160 6.68 -15.72 1.13
CA GLN A 160 5.99 -16.14 2.34
C GLN A 160 5.40 -17.55 2.28
N GLY A 161 5.42 -18.22 1.11
CA GLY A 161 4.85 -19.56 0.93
C GLY A 161 5.93 -20.63 0.81
N ASN A 162 5.63 -21.84 1.28
CA ASN A 162 6.54 -22.99 1.27
C ASN A 162 6.20 -24.02 0.19
N ASP A 163 4.95 -24.05 -0.29
CA ASP A 163 4.48 -24.94 -1.33
C ASP A 163 3.59 -24.22 -2.37
N ILE A 164 3.32 -24.88 -3.50
CA ILE A 164 2.56 -24.31 -4.62
C ILE A 164 1.16 -23.86 -4.19
N GLY A 165 0.50 -24.61 -3.30
CA GLY A 165 -0.83 -24.27 -2.79
C GLY A 165 -0.80 -22.99 -1.95
N GLU A 166 0.15 -22.88 -1.03
CA GLU A 166 0.36 -21.66 -0.24
C GLU A 166 0.71 -20.47 -1.13
N LEU A 167 1.62 -20.64 -2.09
CA LEU A 167 2.05 -19.58 -3.02
C LEU A 167 0.87 -19.01 -3.81
N ILE A 168 0.00 -19.88 -4.35
CA ILE A 168 -1.20 -19.44 -5.08
C ILE A 168 -2.13 -18.64 -4.17
N GLN A 169 -2.36 -19.11 -2.93
CA GLN A 169 -3.25 -18.43 -2.00
C GLN A 169 -2.68 -17.07 -1.55
N ILE A 170 -1.39 -17.00 -1.23
CA ILE A 170 -0.70 -15.76 -0.84
C ILE A 170 -0.76 -14.75 -1.98
N PHE A 171 -0.43 -15.18 -3.20
CA PHE A 171 -0.51 -14.36 -4.39
C PHE A 171 -1.92 -13.80 -4.59
N MET A 172 -2.94 -14.66 -4.56
CA MET A 172 -4.32 -14.24 -4.77
C MET A 172 -4.80 -13.27 -3.69
N LEU A 173 -4.54 -13.57 -2.43
CA LEU A 173 -4.95 -12.74 -1.30
C LEU A 173 -4.32 -11.33 -1.38
N THR A 174 -3.01 -11.27 -1.60
CA THR A 174 -2.27 -9.99 -1.65
C THR A 174 -2.57 -9.22 -2.93
N CYS A 175 -2.72 -9.90 -4.08
CA CYS A 175 -3.15 -9.29 -5.34
C CYS A 175 -4.54 -8.65 -5.21
N LEU A 176 -5.53 -9.38 -4.67
CA LEU A 176 -6.87 -8.84 -4.43
C LEU A 176 -6.87 -7.73 -3.37
N GLY A 177 -6.02 -7.84 -2.35
CA GLY A 177 -5.75 -6.76 -1.40
C GLY A 177 -5.26 -5.49 -2.10
N SER A 178 -4.29 -5.60 -3.01
CA SER A 178 -3.80 -4.45 -3.79
C SER A 178 -4.90 -3.78 -4.62
N VAL A 179 -5.81 -4.57 -5.21
CA VAL A 179 -6.99 -4.05 -5.92
C VAL A 179 -7.90 -3.27 -4.96
N LEU A 180 -8.21 -3.84 -3.79
CA LEU A 180 -9.04 -3.19 -2.77
C LEU A 180 -8.43 -1.88 -2.28
N PHE A 181 -7.14 -1.86 -1.95
CA PHE A 181 -6.47 -0.65 -1.46
C PHE A 181 -6.43 0.45 -2.53
N SER A 182 -6.27 0.07 -3.80
CA SER A 182 -6.35 1.01 -4.93
C SER A 182 -7.76 1.58 -5.10
N TRP A 183 -8.79 0.76 -4.89
CA TRP A 183 -10.19 1.21 -4.86
C TRP A 183 -10.44 2.19 -3.70
N ILE A 184 -10.02 1.87 -2.48
CA ILE A 184 -10.13 2.76 -1.31
C ILE A 184 -9.43 4.10 -1.58
N TYR A 185 -8.19 4.05 -2.08
CA TYR A 185 -7.43 5.25 -2.44
C TYR A 185 -8.20 6.13 -3.44
N ALA A 186 -8.76 5.54 -4.51
CA ALA A 186 -9.56 6.27 -5.49
C ALA A 186 -10.84 6.86 -4.88
N GLU A 187 -11.61 6.07 -4.13
CA GLU A 187 -12.89 6.50 -3.57
C GLU A 187 -12.78 7.62 -2.53
N TRP A 188 -11.64 7.68 -1.84
CA TRP A 188 -11.31 8.72 -0.86
C TRP A 188 -10.56 9.92 -1.47
N LYS A 189 -10.84 10.24 -2.74
CA LYS A 189 -10.26 11.38 -3.48
C LYS A 189 -8.73 11.32 -3.58
N PHE A 190 -8.18 10.13 -3.77
CA PHE A 190 -6.74 9.91 -3.85
C PHE A 190 -6.00 10.37 -2.59
N ASN A 191 -6.62 10.19 -1.42
CA ASN A 191 -5.99 10.42 -0.13
C ASN A 191 -5.17 9.19 0.27
N LEU A 192 -3.86 9.25 0.05
CA LEU A 192 -2.97 8.10 0.28
C LEU A 192 -2.95 7.66 1.75
N TRP A 193 -3.20 8.59 2.67
CA TRP A 193 -3.28 8.30 4.11
C TRP A 193 -4.36 7.28 4.46
N THR A 194 -5.45 7.18 3.69
CA THR A 194 -6.47 6.14 3.93
C THR A 194 -5.92 4.74 3.73
N ALA A 195 -5.11 4.55 2.69
CA ALA A 195 -4.47 3.29 2.37
C ALA A 195 -3.30 3.01 3.34
N ILE A 196 -2.45 4.01 3.60
CA ILE A 196 -1.31 3.90 4.54
C ILE A 196 -1.77 3.49 5.94
N PHE A 197 -2.75 4.19 6.54
CA PHE A 197 -3.16 3.85 7.90
C PHE A 197 -3.95 2.56 7.98
N LEU A 198 -4.76 2.24 6.97
CA LEU A 198 -5.47 0.95 6.93
C LEU A 198 -4.46 -0.20 6.92
N HIS A 199 -3.46 -0.14 6.03
CA HIS A 199 -2.40 -1.14 5.95
C HIS A 199 -1.61 -1.19 7.27
N CYS A 200 -1.15 -0.03 7.75
CA CYS A 200 -0.36 0.07 8.97
C CYS A 200 -1.07 -0.57 10.17
N PHE A 201 -2.36 -0.29 10.38
CA PHE A 201 -3.11 -0.87 11.50
C PHE A 201 -3.39 -2.36 11.33
N MET A 202 -3.70 -2.81 10.11
CA MET A 202 -3.85 -4.25 9.85
C MET A 202 -2.57 -5.01 10.18
N ASN A 203 -1.41 -4.53 9.74
CA ASN A 203 -0.12 -5.15 10.06
C ASN A 203 0.24 -5.01 11.53
N LEU A 204 -0.02 -3.85 12.13
CA LEU A 204 0.27 -3.60 13.54
C LEU A 204 -0.51 -4.57 14.44
N TYR A 205 -1.80 -4.76 14.19
CA TYR A 205 -2.60 -5.70 14.97
C TYR A 205 -2.19 -7.14 14.70
N TRP A 206 -1.85 -7.48 13.45
CA TRP A 206 -1.29 -8.80 13.13
C TRP A 206 -0.03 -9.11 13.93
N LEU A 207 0.86 -8.11 14.08
CA LEU A 207 2.13 -8.23 14.76
C LEU A 207 1.98 -8.24 16.30
N ILE A 208 1.19 -7.31 16.85
CA ILE A 208 0.94 -7.20 18.30
C ILE A 208 0.33 -8.47 18.87
N PHE A 209 -0.56 -9.12 18.12
CA PHE A 209 -1.30 -10.28 18.57
C PHE A 209 -0.77 -11.61 18.00
N ASP A 210 0.49 -11.65 17.55
CA ASP A 210 1.18 -12.86 17.06
C ASP A 210 0.30 -13.79 16.18
N VAL A 211 -0.41 -13.18 15.22
CA VAL A 211 -1.59 -13.83 14.61
C VAL A 211 -1.22 -15.00 13.72
N ASP A 212 -0.19 -14.82 12.90
CA ASP A 212 0.39 -15.88 12.06
C ASP A 212 1.74 -15.43 11.47
N THR A 213 2.48 -16.40 10.92
CA THR A 213 3.79 -16.24 10.30
C THR A 213 3.76 -15.72 8.85
N ASN A 214 2.62 -15.84 8.16
CA ASN A 214 2.45 -15.38 6.79
C ASN A 214 1.10 -14.67 6.56
N ALA A 215 0.88 -14.17 5.33
CA ALA A 215 -0.34 -13.44 4.99
C ALA A 215 -1.61 -14.31 4.99
N LEU A 216 -1.56 -15.64 4.94
CA LEU A 216 -2.76 -16.48 4.87
C LEU A 216 -3.58 -16.38 6.14
N GLY A 217 -2.96 -16.64 7.29
CA GLY A 217 -3.64 -16.65 8.58
C GLY A 217 -4.60 -17.82 8.77
N GLY A 218 -4.88 -18.12 10.04
CA GLY A 218 -5.95 -19.04 10.42
C GLY A 218 -7.37 -18.52 10.13
N VAL A 219 -8.37 -19.37 10.40
CA VAL A 219 -9.80 -19.07 10.17
C VAL A 219 -10.23 -17.79 10.89
N TYR A 220 -9.90 -17.66 12.19
CA TYR A 220 -10.29 -16.49 12.98
C TYR A 220 -9.61 -15.20 12.51
N ALA A 221 -8.34 -15.29 12.09
CA ALA A 221 -7.61 -14.16 11.52
C ALA A 221 -8.35 -13.62 10.28
N ASN A 222 -8.77 -14.53 9.41
CA ASN A 222 -9.51 -14.19 8.21
C ASN A 222 -10.93 -13.68 8.48
N VAL A 223 -11.64 -14.23 9.48
CA VAL A 223 -12.98 -13.71 9.87
C VAL A 223 -12.89 -12.22 10.24
N PHE A 224 -11.95 -11.83 11.08
CA PHE A 224 -11.80 -10.43 11.48
C PHE A 224 -11.23 -9.55 10.35
N ARG A 225 -10.30 -10.09 9.53
CA ARG A 225 -9.81 -9.41 8.33
C ARG A 225 -10.93 -9.10 7.33
N PHE A 226 -11.75 -10.09 6.98
CA PHE A 226 -12.87 -9.89 6.07
C PHE A 226 -13.92 -8.95 6.67
N SER A 227 -14.14 -9.00 7.99
CA SER A 227 -14.98 -8.01 8.69
C SER A 227 -14.45 -6.59 8.51
N THR A 228 -13.13 -6.38 8.69
CA THR A 228 -12.47 -5.10 8.40
C THR A 228 -12.67 -4.66 6.95
N ILE A 229 -12.53 -5.58 5.98
CA ILE A 229 -12.75 -5.30 4.56
C ILE A 229 -14.21 -4.89 4.29
N PHE A 230 -15.19 -5.61 4.86
CA PHE A 230 -16.60 -5.27 4.70
C PHE A 230 -16.94 -3.91 5.30
N ILE A 231 -16.37 -3.56 6.46
CA ILE A 231 -16.54 -2.23 7.05
C ILE A 231 -15.85 -1.15 6.19
N ALA A 232 -14.65 -1.41 5.66
CA ALA A 232 -13.96 -0.47 4.79
C ALA A 232 -14.77 -0.16 3.52
N ILE A 233 -15.30 -1.20 2.84
CA ILE A 233 -16.12 -1.05 1.64
C ILE A 233 -17.47 -0.43 1.99
N GLY A 234 -18.22 -1.04 2.91
CA GLY A 234 -19.54 -0.60 3.31
C GLY A 234 -19.54 0.81 3.88
N GLY A 235 -18.60 1.11 4.77
CA GLY A 235 -18.38 2.44 5.34
C GLY A 235 -18.06 3.49 4.27
N THR A 236 -17.23 3.15 3.27
CA THR A 236 -16.95 4.05 2.14
C THR A 236 -18.21 4.33 1.33
N VAL A 237 -18.96 3.29 0.94
CA VAL A 237 -20.21 3.44 0.16
C VAL A 237 -21.26 4.22 0.93
N LEU A 238 -21.47 3.90 2.21
CA LEU A 238 -22.45 4.57 3.07
C LEU A 238 -22.08 6.03 3.32
N TYR A 239 -20.82 6.32 3.61
CA TYR A 239 -20.32 7.69 3.78
C TYR A 239 -20.56 8.53 2.52
N LYS A 240 -20.21 7.99 1.35
CA LYS A 240 -20.39 8.68 0.08
C LYS A 240 -21.86 8.87 -0.26
N LYS A 241 -22.71 7.87 -0.04
CA LYS A 241 -24.17 7.99 -0.19
C LYS A 241 -24.76 9.05 0.73
N TYR A 242 -24.40 9.05 2.02
CA TYR A 242 -24.87 10.02 3.01
C TYR A 242 -24.44 11.45 2.66
N ARG A 243 -23.21 11.63 2.15
CA ARG A 243 -22.68 12.93 1.70
C ARG A 243 -23.05 13.29 0.25
N GLN A 244 -23.84 12.48 -0.43
CA GLN A 244 -24.21 12.66 -1.85
C GLN A 244 -23.00 12.80 -2.78
N ILE A 245 -21.91 12.10 -2.49
CA ILE A 245 -20.70 12.07 -3.31
C ILE A 245 -20.77 10.85 -4.23
N PRO A 246 -20.63 10.98 -5.56
CA PRO A 246 -20.62 9.84 -6.47
C PRO A 246 -19.37 8.96 -6.24
N LEU A 247 -19.50 7.65 -6.50
CA LEU A 247 -18.35 6.76 -6.54
C LEU A 247 -17.37 7.16 -7.65
N GLU A 248 -16.08 7.04 -7.39
CA GLU A 248 -15.03 7.33 -8.38
C GLU A 248 -14.95 6.18 -9.38
N ILE A 249 -15.04 4.94 -8.89
CA ILE A 249 -15.03 3.73 -9.69
C ILE A 249 -16.48 3.33 -9.97
N THR A 250 -16.86 3.48 -11.25
CA THR A 250 -18.19 3.16 -11.77
C THR A 250 -18.05 2.34 -13.04
N LYS A 251 -19.16 1.83 -13.59
CA LYS A 251 -19.16 1.14 -14.89
C LYS A 251 -18.50 1.97 -16.01
N LYS A 252 -18.58 3.31 -15.93
CA LYS A 252 -17.98 4.23 -16.91
C LYS A 252 -16.48 4.41 -16.74
N THR A 253 -15.92 4.11 -15.56
CA THR A 253 -14.50 4.34 -15.25
C THR A 253 -13.71 3.05 -15.03
N CYS A 254 -14.34 1.88 -15.15
CA CYS A 254 -13.67 0.59 -14.96
C CYS A 254 -12.62 0.26 -16.03
N TRP A 255 -12.86 0.64 -17.30
CA TRP A 255 -12.02 0.22 -18.43
C TRP A 255 -11.30 1.39 -19.12
N ILE A 256 -12.02 2.44 -19.49
CA ILE A 256 -11.50 3.65 -20.13
C ILE A 256 -12.26 4.86 -19.58
N LYS A 257 -11.58 6.00 -19.41
CA LYS A 257 -12.14 7.28 -18.92
C LYS A 257 -12.16 8.36 -20.00
#